data_AF-A0A135U3L9-F1
#
_entry.id   AF-A0A135U3L9-F1
#
_cell.length_a   1.000
_cell.length_b   1.000
_cell.length_c   1.000
_cell.angle_alpha   90.00
_cell.angle_beta   90.00
_cell.angle_gamma   90.00
#
_symmetry.space_group_name_H-M   'P 1'
#
loop_
_entity.id
_entity.type
_entity.pdbx_description
1 polymer ?
#
loop_
_entity_poly.entity_id
_entity_poly.type
_entity_poly.pdbx_seq_one_letter_code
_entity_poly.pdbx_strand_id
1 'polypeptide(L)'
;MANYSPSSKTPLMDGVRVDMLKVLDRGDSLYELTLCFPDIANELIAAGMPKQPDCTIAQLRLDHARDWETTEVLHIVPRDLLRSIIIGTVAMDFGPNRPHDYDEDSTYAGIYVIAVSVDGRDGKFLNWSELGELTTTLQTYADAYTIHKRGTPRGMKELVKTSIAKEIDLAVNGHWTDTKTRFICNDTQHQHVMAFIDNLQRRRAPMFPGVTEAAIHQEQCPLYIGCSTKLNETLPKYSLSTNLGGINNLLALLISALRHMGLEPAITRRVVMITWKRTQLPVAERLVIALARSYVWQDGCNVAEGGANESGYHYSQDAEIEVSVNSTILEENHTASQRDIRDRKEYLQNLQEAKAIQENNVKLAVEMEEIMLQIEKLATDWTQIHQPRLDKRKEELDRAIREAAKARPLWEELDELLSQVVEALKKRGS
;
A
#
# COMPACT_ATOMS: atom_id res chain seq x y z
N MET A 1 0.35 -18.66 -2.83
CA MET A 1 0.33 -17.33 -2.19
C MET A 1 1.71 -17.10 -1.58
N ALA A 2 2.29 -15.91 -1.74
CA ALA A 2 3.56 -15.56 -1.11
C ALA A 2 3.42 -15.58 0.42
N ASN A 3 4.43 -16.10 1.13
CA ASN A 3 4.47 -16.07 2.59
C ASN A 3 5.12 -14.76 3.05
N TYR A 4 4.34 -13.86 3.64
CA TYR A 4 4.82 -12.57 4.17
C TYR A 4 5.18 -12.64 5.65
N SER A 5 5.34 -13.84 6.22
CA SER A 5 5.76 -13.98 7.61
C SER A 5 7.26 -13.71 7.75
N PRO A 6 7.71 -13.09 8.85
CA PRO A 6 9.13 -12.98 9.16
C PRO A 6 9.85 -14.33 9.07
N SER A 7 11.06 -14.32 8.50
CA SER A 7 11.90 -15.51 8.35
C SER A 7 13.36 -15.18 8.64
N SER A 8 14.21 -16.21 8.74
CA SER A 8 15.66 -16.01 8.86
C SER A 8 16.28 -15.27 7.66
N LYS A 9 15.63 -15.29 6.50
CA LYS A 9 16.06 -14.58 5.29
C LYS A 9 15.56 -13.13 5.27
N THR A 10 14.33 -12.92 5.70
CA THR A 10 13.58 -11.65 5.66
C THR A 10 12.95 -11.39 7.03
N PRO A 11 13.74 -11.02 8.06
CA PRO A 11 13.25 -10.94 9.43
C PRO A 11 12.31 -9.75 9.69
N LEU A 12 12.35 -8.70 8.87
CA LEU A 12 11.58 -7.47 9.07
C LEU A 12 10.40 -7.42 8.10
N MET A 13 9.48 -8.38 8.23
CA MET A 13 8.27 -8.48 7.40
C MET A 13 7.02 -8.25 8.26
N ASP A 14 6.75 -6.98 8.58
CA ASP A 14 5.64 -6.57 9.44
C ASP A 14 4.94 -5.30 8.94
N GLY A 15 3.78 -5.01 9.56
CA GLY A 15 3.06 -3.73 9.40
C GLY A 15 2.74 -3.37 7.94
N VAL A 16 2.86 -2.07 7.64
CA VAL A 16 2.50 -1.48 6.34
C VAL A 16 3.36 -2.04 5.21
N ARG A 17 4.59 -2.47 5.50
CA ARG A 17 5.47 -3.14 4.52
C ARG A 17 4.80 -4.37 3.91
N VAL A 18 4.13 -5.19 4.72
CA VAL A 18 3.45 -6.40 4.22
C VAL A 18 2.29 -6.03 3.30
N ASP A 19 1.53 -5.00 3.63
CA ASP A 19 0.38 -4.58 2.82
C ASP A 19 0.82 -3.96 1.49
N MET A 20 1.89 -3.15 1.49
CA MET A 20 2.52 -2.65 0.27
C MET A 20 2.98 -3.80 -0.65
N LEU A 21 3.53 -4.88 -0.09
CA LEU A 21 3.98 -6.03 -0.89
C LEU A 21 2.83 -6.85 -1.46
N LYS A 22 1.73 -7.00 -0.72
CA LYS A 22 0.52 -7.64 -1.25
C LYS A 22 -0.01 -6.87 -2.47
N VAL A 23 -0.01 -5.54 -2.41
CA VAL A 23 -0.40 -4.69 -3.54
C VAL A 23 0.48 -4.97 -4.75
N LEU A 24 1.80 -4.96 -4.57
CA LEU A 24 2.74 -5.20 -5.68
C LEU A 24 2.62 -6.63 -6.25
N ASP A 25 2.53 -7.65 -5.39
CA ASP A 25 2.52 -9.07 -5.78
C ASP A 25 1.18 -9.52 -6.40
N ARG A 26 0.07 -8.85 -6.10
CA ARG A 26 -1.22 -9.08 -6.79
C ARG A 26 -1.22 -8.54 -8.21
N GLY A 27 -0.22 -7.75 -8.59
CA GLY A 27 -0.20 -7.03 -9.86
C GLY A 27 -1.10 -5.80 -9.86
N ASP A 28 -1.47 -5.30 -8.68
CA ASP A 28 -2.28 -4.08 -8.56
C ASP A 28 -1.48 -2.87 -9.07
N SER A 29 -2.17 -1.82 -9.51
CA SER A 29 -1.55 -0.61 -10.01
C SER A 29 -0.73 0.13 -8.92
N LEU A 30 0.17 1.04 -9.32
CA LEU A 30 0.88 1.86 -8.32
C LEU A 30 -0.04 2.88 -7.64
N TYR A 31 -1.20 3.20 -8.23
CA TYR A 31 -2.24 3.96 -7.54
C TYR A 31 -2.72 3.23 -6.27
N GLU A 32 -2.87 1.91 -6.28
CA GLU A 32 -3.26 1.18 -5.07
C GLU A 32 -2.21 1.30 -3.95
N LEU A 33 -0.94 1.39 -4.33
CA LEU A 33 0.14 1.58 -3.36
C LEU A 33 0.07 2.97 -2.71
N THR A 34 -0.42 4.01 -3.40
CA THR A 34 -0.58 5.35 -2.81
C THR A 34 -1.64 5.38 -1.73
N LEU A 35 -2.60 4.44 -1.74
CA LEU A 35 -3.57 4.32 -0.66
C LEU A 35 -2.92 3.89 0.67
N CYS A 36 -1.71 3.34 0.64
CA CYS A 36 -0.93 3.02 1.83
C CYS A 36 -0.22 4.26 2.43
N PHE A 37 -0.15 5.40 1.73
CA PHE A 37 0.59 6.58 2.19
C PHE A 37 0.18 7.09 3.59
N PRO A 38 -1.12 7.16 3.95
CA PRO A 38 -1.51 7.54 5.30
C PRO A 38 -0.96 6.60 6.37
N ASP A 39 -0.93 5.30 6.09
CA ASP A 39 -0.42 4.30 7.03
C ASP A 39 1.11 4.35 7.16
N ILE A 40 1.83 4.58 6.06
CA ILE A 40 3.27 4.85 6.09
C ILE A 40 3.56 6.09 6.96
N ALA A 41 2.77 7.16 6.81
CA ALA A 41 2.92 8.36 7.61
C ALA A 41 2.62 8.10 9.10
N ASN A 42 1.64 7.27 9.42
CA ASN A 42 1.35 6.85 10.79
C ASN A 42 2.49 6.02 11.39
N GLU A 43 3.12 5.16 10.58
CA GLU A 43 4.28 4.38 11.01
C GLU A 43 5.50 5.26 11.32
N LEU A 44 5.74 6.30 10.51
CA LEU A 44 6.80 7.29 10.77
C LEU A 44 6.58 8.02 12.11
N ILE A 45 5.34 8.38 12.42
CA ILE A 45 4.98 8.99 13.71
C ILE A 45 5.25 8.01 14.85
N ALA A 46 4.86 6.74 14.67
CA ALA A 46 5.03 5.69 15.67
C ALA A 46 6.50 5.28 15.90
N ALA A 47 7.40 5.51 14.93
CA ALA A 47 8.81 5.18 15.04
C ALA A 47 9.57 5.98 16.12
N GLY A 48 8.95 7.02 16.70
CA GLY A 48 9.52 7.72 17.86
C GLY A 48 10.81 8.48 17.57
N MET A 49 10.99 8.96 16.33
CA MET A 49 12.16 9.75 15.94
C MET A 49 12.30 11.00 16.82
N PRO A 50 13.51 11.35 17.32
CA PRO A 50 13.75 12.55 18.12
C PRO A 50 13.30 13.84 17.42
N LYS A 51 13.45 13.87 16.09
CA LYS A 51 12.87 14.87 15.21
C LYS A 51 12.01 14.16 14.19
N GLN A 52 10.71 14.44 14.23
CA GLN A 52 9.75 13.86 13.30
C GLN A 52 10.02 14.35 11.87
N PRO A 53 9.87 13.47 10.86
CA PRO A 53 10.01 13.84 9.46
C PRO A 53 8.71 14.51 8.98
N ASP A 54 8.42 15.68 9.53
CA ASP A 54 7.15 16.39 9.34
C ASP A 54 6.87 16.71 7.87
N CYS A 55 7.91 17.02 7.06
CA CYS A 55 7.73 17.29 5.65
C CYS A 55 7.30 16.03 4.89
N THR A 56 7.89 14.88 5.24
CA THR A 56 7.60 13.56 4.65
C THR A 56 6.20 13.11 5.04
N ILE A 57 5.84 13.24 6.32
CA ILE A 57 4.49 12.93 6.83
C ILE A 57 3.45 13.81 6.13
N ALA A 58 3.69 15.12 6.05
CA ALA A 58 2.78 16.05 5.38
C ALA A 58 2.67 15.75 3.88
N GLN A 59 3.79 15.43 3.22
CA GLN A 59 3.82 15.06 1.81
C GLN A 59 2.96 13.82 1.52
N LEU A 60 3.13 12.76 2.30
CA LEU A 60 2.36 11.51 2.13
C LEU A 60 0.87 11.71 2.41
N ARG A 61 0.50 12.50 3.43
CA ARG A 61 -0.91 12.73 3.80
C ARG A 61 -1.64 13.70 2.88
N LEU A 62 -0.94 14.70 2.36
CA LEU A 62 -1.52 15.81 1.61
C LEU A 62 -1.16 15.77 0.13
N ASP A 63 -0.78 14.60 -0.40
CA ASP A 63 -0.36 14.47 -1.80
C ASP A 63 -1.43 14.99 -2.79
N HIS A 64 -2.68 14.65 -2.54
CA HIS A 64 -3.83 15.13 -3.32
C HIS A 64 -3.99 16.66 -3.32
N ALA A 65 -3.54 17.34 -2.25
CA ALA A 65 -3.57 18.80 -2.13
C ALA A 65 -2.30 19.46 -2.71
N ARG A 66 -1.33 18.66 -3.14
CA ARG A 66 -0.05 19.06 -3.74
C ARG A 66 0.08 18.51 -5.17
N ASP A 67 -1.02 18.56 -5.91
CA ASP A 67 -1.10 18.16 -7.31
C ASP A 67 -0.63 16.72 -7.60
N TRP A 68 -0.70 15.84 -6.60
CA TRP A 68 -0.32 14.43 -6.72
C TRP A 68 1.15 14.20 -7.10
N GLU A 69 2.04 15.15 -6.76
CA GLU A 69 3.46 15.06 -7.16
C GLU A 69 4.17 13.82 -6.59
N THR A 70 3.82 13.39 -5.37
CA THR A 70 4.37 12.15 -4.77
C THR A 70 3.90 10.92 -5.54
N THR A 71 2.64 10.90 -5.92
CA THR A 71 2.08 9.87 -6.79
C THR A 71 2.76 9.90 -8.17
N GLU A 72 2.98 11.08 -8.77
CA GLU A 72 3.68 11.20 -10.05
C GLU A 72 5.07 10.56 -9.97
N VAL A 73 5.87 10.91 -8.96
CA VAL A 73 7.23 10.36 -8.84
C VAL A 73 7.25 8.87 -8.51
N LEU A 74 6.22 8.34 -7.82
CA LEU A 74 6.10 6.90 -7.59
C LEU A 74 6.01 6.12 -8.91
N HIS A 75 5.34 6.67 -9.92
CA HIS A 75 5.16 6.01 -11.22
C HIS A 75 6.44 5.94 -12.06
N ILE A 76 7.48 6.69 -11.69
CA ILE A 76 8.79 6.63 -12.34
C ILE A 76 9.60 5.40 -11.84
N VAL A 77 9.22 4.80 -10.71
CA VAL A 77 9.99 3.69 -10.13
C VAL A 77 9.65 2.36 -10.82
N PRO A 78 10.65 1.61 -11.32
CA PRO A 78 10.42 0.25 -11.80
C PRO A 78 9.82 -0.61 -10.68
N ARG A 79 8.72 -1.33 -10.98
CA ARG A 79 7.96 -2.09 -9.97
C ARG A 79 8.78 -3.15 -9.25
N ASP A 80 9.65 -3.85 -9.98
CA ASP A 80 10.49 -4.90 -9.41
C ASP A 80 11.54 -4.32 -8.45
N LEU A 81 12.17 -3.20 -8.83
CA LEU A 81 13.08 -2.47 -7.94
C LEU A 81 12.35 -1.92 -6.72
N LEU A 82 11.15 -1.35 -6.90
CA LEU A 82 10.31 -0.87 -5.80
C LEU A 82 9.99 -1.98 -4.81
N ARG A 83 9.66 -3.18 -5.30
CA ARG A 83 9.48 -4.38 -4.49
C ARG A 83 10.75 -4.71 -3.70
N SER A 84 11.91 -4.76 -4.34
CA SER A 84 13.21 -5.00 -3.68
C SER A 84 13.53 -3.95 -2.61
N ILE A 85 13.20 -2.68 -2.86
CA ILE A 85 13.40 -1.58 -1.92
C ILE A 85 12.51 -1.77 -0.68
N ILE A 86 11.22 -2.07 -0.86
CA ILE A 86 10.27 -2.25 0.24
C ILE A 86 10.67 -3.45 1.10
N ILE A 87 11.12 -4.56 0.49
CA ILE A 87 11.60 -5.72 1.23
C ILE A 87 12.95 -5.43 1.89
N GLY A 88 13.84 -4.65 1.26
CA GLY A 88 15.22 -4.48 1.70
C GLY A 88 16.20 -5.49 1.08
N THR A 89 15.84 -6.08 -0.06
CA THR A 89 16.58 -7.15 -0.77
C THR A 89 17.34 -6.66 -1.99
N VAL A 90 17.53 -5.34 -2.14
CA VAL A 90 18.21 -4.73 -3.30
C VAL A 90 19.58 -5.35 -3.59
N ALA A 91 20.36 -5.73 -2.57
CA ALA A 91 21.64 -6.40 -2.83
C ALA A 91 21.47 -7.82 -3.39
N MET A 92 20.47 -8.58 -2.92
CA MET A 92 20.19 -9.96 -3.32
C MET A 92 19.58 -10.04 -4.73
N ASP A 93 18.55 -9.23 -4.98
CA ASP A 93 17.75 -9.33 -6.21
C ASP A 93 18.55 -8.92 -7.45
N PHE A 94 19.60 -8.11 -7.28
CA PHE A 94 20.41 -7.59 -8.38
C PHE A 94 21.63 -8.45 -8.75
N GLY A 95 21.55 -9.75 -8.47
CA GLY A 95 22.39 -10.80 -9.07
C GLY A 95 22.04 -11.05 -10.56
N PRO A 96 22.25 -12.27 -11.10
CA PRO A 96 22.09 -12.56 -12.54
C PRO A 96 20.69 -12.30 -13.14
N ASN A 97 19.65 -12.11 -12.31
CA ASN A 97 18.29 -11.76 -12.73
C ASN A 97 17.95 -10.33 -12.29
N ARG A 98 18.68 -9.35 -12.83
CA ARG A 98 18.61 -7.93 -12.46
C ARG A 98 17.21 -7.36 -12.70
N PRO A 99 16.55 -6.76 -11.69
CA PRO A 99 15.38 -5.90 -11.92
C PRO A 99 15.72 -4.74 -12.85
N HIS A 100 14.71 -4.24 -13.57
CA HIS A 100 14.87 -3.03 -14.38
C HIS A 100 15.26 -1.84 -13.49
N ASP A 101 16.27 -1.08 -13.89
CA ASP A 101 16.71 0.14 -13.24
C ASP A 101 17.27 1.14 -14.27
N TYR A 102 17.55 2.36 -13.80
CA TYR A 102 18.16 3.41 -14.62
C TYR A 102 19.69 3.30 -14.61
N ASP A 103 20.33 3.89 -15.61
CA ASP A 103 21.80 3.87 -15.76
C ASP A 103 22.51 4.58 -14.60
N GLU A 104 23.49 3.91 -13.98
CA GLU A 104 24.35 4.47 -12.93
C GLU A 104 25.25 5.60 -13.48
N ASP A 105 25.57 5.58 -14.78
CA ASP A 105 26.40 6.58 -15.46
C ASP A 105 25.59 7.79 -15.97
N SER A 106 24.31 7.87 -15.60
CA SER A 106 23.45 9.01 -15.93
C SER A 106 24.00 10.33 -15.38
N THR A 107 24.01 11.35 -16.24
CA THR A 107 24.38 12.73 -15.88
C THR A 107 23.24 13.49 -15.21
N TYR A 108 22.03 12.90 -15.15
CA TYR A 108 20.84 13.54 -14.63
C TYR A 108 20.76 13.48 -13.11
N ALA A 109 19.85 14.30 -12.56
CA ALA A 109 19.47 14.23 -11.18
C ALA A 109 18.58 13.01 -10.93
N GLY A 110 18.65 12.45 -9.72
CA GLY A 110 17.83 11.32 -9.38
C GLY A 110 18.05 10.80 -7.97
N ILE A 111 17.30 9.74 -7.67
CA ILE A 111 17.34 9.03 -6.40
C ILE A 111 18.08 7.72 -6.60
N TYR A 112 18.93 7.38 -5.65
CA TYR A 112 19.66 6.12 -5.64
C TYR A 112 19.50 5.40 -4.29
N VAL A 113 19.62 4.09 -4.35
CA VAL A 113 19.67 3.20 -3.19
C VAL A 113 21.04 2.55 -3.11
N ILE A 114 21.58 2.51 -1.89
CA ILE A 114 22.81 1.81 -1.55
C ILE A 114 22.46 0.68 -0.58
N ALA A 115 22.87 -0.53 -0.94
CA ALA A 115 22.68 -1.74 -0.16
C ALA A 115 24.05 -2.36 0.15
N VAL A 116 24.20 -2.89 1.37
CA VAL A 116 25.44 -3.55 1.81
C VAL A 116 25.20 -5.04 1.98
N SER A 117 26.04 -5.83 1.35
CA SER A 117 26.10 -7.30 1.48
C SER A 117 27.51 -7.74 1.80
N VAL A 118 27.75 -9.06 1.89
CA VAL A 118 29.09 -9.63 2.03
C VAL A 118 29.49 -10.28 0.71
N ASP A 119 30.71 -10.00 0.25
CA ASP A 119 31.27 -10.57 -0.96
C ASP A 119 31.31 -12.11 -0.89
N GLY A 120 31.08 -12.76 -2.02
CA GLY A 120 30.96 -14.21 -2.11
C GLY A 120 29.67 -14.81 -1.50
N ARG A 121 28.66 -13.98 -1.14
CA ARG A 121 27.37 -14.46 -0.60
C ARG A 121 26.14 -14.16 -1.47
N ASP A 122 26.34 -13.85 -2.75
CA ASP A 122 25.26 -13.57 -3.71
C ASP A 122 24.29 -12.49 -3.21
N GLY A 123 24.83 -11.37 -2.73
CA GLY A 123 24.03 -10.24 -2.23
C GLY A 123 23.40 -10.44 -0.86
N LYS A 124 23.66 -11.57 -0.18
CA LYS A 124 23.19 -11.80 1.19
C LYS A 124 24.04 -11.02 2.21
N PHE A 125 23.36 -10.61 3.27
CA PHE A 125 23.95 -9.90 4.39
C PHE A 125 24.42 -10.89 5.48
N LEU A 126 24.25 -10.50 6.74
CA LEU A 126 24.71 -11.24 7.90
C LEU A 126 23.70 -12.33 8.32
N ASN A 127 24.23 -13.40 8.91
CA ASN A 127 23.41 -14.36 9.66
C ASN A 127 23.19 -13.89 11.12
N TRP A 128 22.55 -14.72 11.93
CA TRP A 128 22.20 -14.38 13.30
C TRP A 128 23.41 -14.13 14.21
N SER A 129 24.43 -14.97 14.10
CA SER A 129 25.64 -14.89 14.93
C SER A 129 26.43 -13.65 14.58
N GLU A 130 26.62 -13.41 13.28
CA GLU A 130 27.33 -12.25 12.75
C GLU A 130 26.62 -10.94 13.09
N LEU A 131 25.29 -10.91 13.07
CA LEU A 131 24.54 -9.74 13.57
C LEU A 131 24.83 -9.47 15.05
N GLY A 132 24.91 -10.51 15.87
CA GLY A 132 25.25 -10.37 17.30
C GLY A 132 26.65 -9.82 17.51
N GLU A 133 27.62 -10.28 16.71
CA GLU A 133 28.98 -9.76 16.71
C GLU A 133 29.02 -8.31 16.24
N LEU A 134 28.36 -7.97 15.12
CA LEU A 134 28.25 -6.60 14.61
C LEU A 134 27.66 -5.65 15.66
N THR A 135 26.55 -6.02 16.29
CA THR A 135 25.94 -5.24 17.38
C THR A 135 26.93 -5.00 18.53
N THR A 136 27.70 -6.02 18.92
CA THR A 136 28.70 -5.92 20.00
C THR A 136 29.87 -5.01 19.60
N THR A 137 30.33 -5.12 18.35
CA THR A 137 31.39 -4.29 17.77
C THR A 137 30.97 -2.82 17.72
N LEU A 138 29.75 -2.54 17.25
CA LEU A 138 29.21 -1.19 17.19
C LEU A 138 28.99 -0.59 18.59
N GLN A 139 28.51 -1.38 19.55
CA GLN A 139 28.37 -0.94 20.95
C GLN A 139 29.74 -0.60 21.55
N THR A 140 30.76 -1.41 21.28
CA THR A 140 32.14 -1.16 21.72
C THR A 140 32.67 0.15 21.13
N TYR A 141 32.39 0.42 19.86
CA TYR A 141 32.75 1.66 19.19
C TYR A 141 32.03 2.87 19.81
N ALA A 142 30.72 2.76 20.10
CA ALA A 142 29.94 3.81 20.77
C ALA A 142 30.44 4.10 22.19
N ASP A 143 30.83 3.06 22.94
CA ASP A 143 31.43 3.20 24.26
C ASP A 143 32.78 3.93 24.20
N ALA A 144 33.58 3.69 23.15
CA ALA A 144 34.85 4.40 22.93
C ALA A 144 34.64 5.92 22.77
N TYR A 145 33.58 6.35 22.09
CA TYR A 145 33.19 7.76 22.05
C TYR A 145 32.95 8.33 23.45
N THR A 146 32.19 7.62 24.30
CA THR A 146 31.93 8.06 25.67
C THR A 146 33.20 8.15 26.51
N ILE A 147 34.15 7.22 26.30
CA ILE A 147 35.47 7.26 26.94
C ILE A 147 36.25 8.49 26.50
N HIS A 148 36.36 8.75 25.19
CA HIS A 148 37.06 9.92 24.65
C HIS A 148 36.44 11.24 25.12
N LYS A 149 35.10 11.34 25.12
CA LYS A 149 34.38 12.52 25.63
C LYS A 149 34.73 12.82 27.09
N ARG A 150 34.92 11.77 27.89
CA ARG A 150 35.30 11.85 29.31
C ARG A 150 36.80 12.11 29.51
N GLY A 151 37.64 11.82 28.51
CA GLY A 151 39.10 11.99 28.55
C GLY A 151 39.82 10.64 28.55
N THR A 152 40.61 10.37 29.60
CA THR A 152 41.50 9.19 29.64
C THR A 152 40.76 7.88 30.01
N PRO A 153 41.18 6.74 29.42
CA PRO A 153 40.75 5.41 29.86
C PRO A 153 41.15 5.13 31.32
N ARG A 154 40.25 4.57 32.12
CA ARG A 154 40.41 4.28 33.56
C ARG A 154 40.95 2.87 33.85
N GLY A 155 41.20 2.06 32.84
CA GLY A 155 41.73 0.72 33.00
C GLY A 155 41.76 -0.08 31.71
N MET A 156 42.23 -1.33 31.82
CA MET A 156 42.48 -2.20 30.66
C MET A 156 41.23 -2.45 29.80
N LYS A 157 40.05 -2.62 30.41
CA LYS A 157 38.80 -2.83 29.66
C LYS A 157 38.48 -1.67 28.73
N GLU A 158 38.67 -0.42 29.17
CA GLU A 158 38.40 0.76 28.34
C GLU A 158 39.48 0.95 27.27
N LEU A 159 40.74 0.65 27.60
CA LEU A 159 41.83 0.64 26.60
C LEU A 159 41.55 -0.34 25.45
N VAL A 160 41.03 -1.53 25.76
CA VAL A 160 40.62 -2.51 24.74
C VAL A 160 39.51 -1.94 23.84
N LYS A 161 38.50 -1.27 24.41
CA LYS A 161 37.43 -0.63 23.61
C LYS A 161 37.98 0.44 22.68
N THR A 162 38.87 1.30 23.17
CA THR A 162 39.54 2.32 22.35
C THR A 162 40.43 1.69 21.27
N SER A 163 41.10 0.57 21.55
CA SER A 163 41.88 -0.18 20.54
C SER A 163 40.99 -0.73 19.42
N ILE A 164 39.86 -1.36 19.78
CA ILE A 164 38.89 -1.85 18.80
C ILE A 164 38.33 -0.70 17.95
N ALA A 165 37.99 0.42 18.57
CA ALA A 165 37.52 1.59 17.82
C ALA A 165 38.56 2.12 16.83
N LYS A 166 39.84 2.12 17.23
CA LYS A 166 40.96 2.45 16.35
C LYS A 166 41.07 1.48 15.17
N GLU A 167 40.94 0.18 15.40
CA GLU A 167 40.97 -0.83 14.33
C GLU A 167 39.83 -0.63 13.34
N ILE A 168 38.61 -0.35 13.83
CA ILE A 168 37.45 -0.02 12.99
C ILE A 168 37.74 1.23 12.15
N ASP A 169 38.24 2.32 12.75
CA ASP A 169 38.52 3.56 12.02
C ASP A 169 39.58 3.39 10.92
N LEU A 170 40.54 2.49 11.13
CA LEU A 170 41.61 2.17 10.18
C LEU A 170 41.18 1.16 9.10
N ALA A 171 40.07 0.44 9.28
CA ALA A 171 39.67 -0.68 8.44
C ALA A 171 39.39 -0.30 6.96
N VAL A 172 39.02 0.97 6.69
CA VAL A 172 38.77 1.44 5.31
C VAL A 172 39.50 2.75 5.01
N ASN A 173 40.81 2.63 4.76
CA ASN A 173 41.71 3.72 4.35
C ASN A 173 41.58 4.96 5.25
N GLY A 174 41.30 4.75 6.53
CA GLY A 174 41.01 5.81 7.49
C GLY A 174 42.24 6.31 8.22
N HIS A 175 42.06 7.45 8.88
CA HIS A 175 43.05 8.03 9.78
C HIS A 175 42.45 8.04 11.18
N TRP A 176 43.22 7.53 12.14
CA TRP A 176 42.85 7.57 13.56
C TRP A 176 43.36 8.84 14.22
N THR A 177 42.56 9.39 15.13
CA THR A 177 42.98 10.47 16.04
C THR A 177 42.79 10.03 17.47
N ASP A 178 43.81 10.13 18.32
CA ASP A 178 43.75 9.65 19.72
C ASP A 178 42.72 10.40 20.59
N THR A 179 42.15 11.50 20.09
CA THR A 179 41.24 12.38 20.83
C THR A 179 39.77 12.15 20.50
N LYS A 180 39.44 11.44 19.43
CA LYS A 180 38.05 11.21 19.00
C LYS A 180 37.92 10.03 18.04
N THR A 181 36.73 9.43 18.05
CA THR A 181 36.34 8.46 17.02
C THR A 181 35.98 9.18 15.72
N ARG A 182 36.19 8.55 14.56
CA ARG A 182 35.91 9.14 13.24
C ARG A 182 34.42 9.35 12.99
N PHE A 183 33.60 8.34 13.27
CA PHE A 183 32.19 8.32 12.89
C PHE A 183 31.23 8.89 13.94
N ILE A 184 31.66 9.01 15.20
CA ILE A 184 30.89 9.64 16.30
C ILE A 184 31.70 10.79 16.89
N CYS A 185 31.29 12.01 16.56
CA CYS A 185 31.93 13.26 16.99
C CYS A 185 31.09 14.03 18.01
N ASN A 186 29.79 13.70 18.16
CA ASN A 186 28.88 14.39 19.08
C ASN A 186 27.76 13.46 19.58
N ASP A 187 27.00 13.93 20.57
CA ASP A 187 25.94 13.15 21.22
C ASP A 187 24.80 12.77 20.26
N THR A 188 24.51 13.60 19.27
CA THR A 188 23.50 13.31 18.25
C THR A 188 23.93 12.12 17.39
N GLN A 189 25.17 12.10 16.92
CA GLN A 189 25.72 10.97 16.16
C GLN A 189 25.80 9.70 17.03
N HIS A 190 26.10 9.84 18.32
CA HIS A 190 26.07 8.71 19.25
C HIS A 190 24.65 8.13 19.35
N GLN A 191 23.63 8.98 19.50
CA GLN A 191 22.22 8.55 19.49
C GLN A 191 21.82 7.84 18.18
N HIS A 192 22.29 8.31 17.03
CA HIS A 192 22.04 7.64 15.75
C HIS A 192 22.65 6.23 15.71
N VAL A 193 23.89 6.07 16.19
CA VAL A 193 24.53 4.75 16.24
C VAL A 193 23.80 3.83 17.21
N MET A 194 23.35 4.33 18.36
CA MET A 194 22.54 3.54 19.31
C MET A 194 21.21 3.10 18.70
N ALA A 195 20.49 3.99 18.00
CA ALA A 195 19.26 3.62 17.30
C ALA A 195 19.51 2.56 16.21
N PHE A 196 20.63 2.67 15.49
CA PHE A 196 21.03 1.67 14.51
C PHE A 196 21.32 0.30 15.13
N ILE A 197 22.02 0.27 16.28
CA ILE A 197 22.27 -0.93 17.08
C ILE A 197 20.95 -1.59 17.47
N ASP A 198 19.98 -0.82 17.97
CA ASP A 198 18.66 -1.34 18.37
C ASP A 198 17.92 -1.97 17.18
N ASN A 199 18.02 -1.40 15.98
CA ASN A 199 17.41 -1.98 14.78
C ASN A 199 18.08 -3.28 14.32
N LEU A 200 19.41 -3.37 14.42
CA LEU A 200 20.13 -4.61 14.16
C LEU A 200 19.73 -5.70 15.16
N GLN A 201 19.47 -5.33 16.42
CA GLN A 201 18.94 -6.24 17.42
C GLN A 201 17.51 -6.67 17.10
N ARG A 202 16.62 -5.77 16.66
CA ARG A 202 15.28 -6.13 16.19
C ARG A 202 15.34 -7.09 15.01
N ARG A 203 16.23 -6.87 14.06
CA ARG A 203 16.49 -7.78 12.92
C ARG A 203 16.97 -9.16 13.37
N ARG A 204 17.61 -9.25 14.52
CA ARG A 204 18.08 -10.49 15.15
C ARG A 204 17.01 -11.18 16.03
N ALA A 205 16.02 -10.44 16.53
CA ALA A 205 15.05 -10.91 17.54
C ALA A 205 14.03 -11.97 17.05
N PRO A 206 13.44 -11.88 15.84
CA PRO A 206 12.58 -12.94 15.27
C PRO A 206 13.32 -14.27 15.08
N MET A 207 14.64 -14.24 15.18
CA MET A 207 15.53 -15.35 14.92
C MET A 207 16.12 -15.90 16.23
N PHE A 208 15.33 -16.41 17.18
CA PHE A 208 15.84 -17.49 18.06
C PHE A 208 15.47 -18.86 17.47
N PRO A 209 15.91 -19.20 16.25
CA PRO A 209 15.51 -20.46 15.71
C PRO A 209 16.45 -21.55 16.21
N GLY A 210 16.13 -22.81 15.94
CA GLY A 210 17.10 -23.88 16.11
C GLY A 210 18.43 -23.57 15.39
N VAL A 211 19.49 -24.26 15.78
CA VAL A 211 20.87 -24.06 15.30
C VAL A 211 20.97 -23.89 13.77
N THR A 212 20.17 -24.63 13.00
CA THR A 212 20.16 -24.62 11.53
C THR A 212 19.78 -23.26 10.93
N GLU A 213 18.78 -22.59 11.47
CA GLU A 213 18.27 -21.33 10.93
C GLU A 213 19.13 -20.14 11.36
N ALA A 214 19.87 -20.25 12.48
CA ALA A 214 20.82 -19.22 12.92
C ALA A 214 21.99 -19.04 11.94
N ALA A 215 22.28 -20.08 11.14
CA ALA A 215 23.31 -20.07 10.10
C ALA A 215 22.83 -19.49 8.76
N ILE A 216 21.53 -19.20 8.60
CA ILE A 216 20.99 -18.62 7.36
C ILE A 216 21.37 -17.15 7.28
N HIS A 217 22.05 -16.78 6.20
CA HIS A 217 22.35 -15.39 5.86
C HIS A 217 21.09 -14.68 5.36
N GLN A 218 20.88 -13.45 5.83
CA GLN A 218 19.72 -12.65 5.47
C GLN A 218 19.80 -12.19 4.01
N GLU A 219 18.66 -12.23 3.32
CA GLU A 219 18.48 -11.60 2.00
C GLU A 219 18.17 -10.10 2.19
N GLN A 220 17.58 -9.72 3.33
CA GLN A 220 17.39 -8.32 3.71
C GLN A 220 18.67 -7.69 4.28
N CYS A 221 18.91 -6.43 3.94
CA CYS A 221 19.99 -5.61 4.50
C CYS A 221 19.48 -4.20 4.85
N PRO A 222 20.19 -3.46 5.72
CA PRO A 222 19.94 -2.04 5.90
C PRO A 222 20.19 -1.27 4.59
N LEU A 223 19.25 -0.40 4.21
CA LEU A 223 19.37 0.44 3.02
C LEU A 223 19.73 1.88 3.39
N TYR A 224 20.48 2.53 2.50
CA TYR A 224 20.64 3.98 2.48
C TYR A 224 20.04 4.53 1.18
N ILE A 225 19.19 5.54 1.30
CA ILE A 225 18.63 6.27 0.16
C ILE A 225 19.29 7.63 0.10
N GLY A 226 19.74 8.04 -1.08
CA GLY A 226 20.26 9.37 -1.30
C GLY A 226 19.75 9.97 -2.60
N CYS A 227 19.82 11.29 -2.69
CA CYS A 227 19.60 12.02 -3.94
C CYS A 227 20.92 12.57 -4.49
N SER A 228 20.96 12.80 -5.80
CA SER A 228 22.02 13.60 -6.43
C SER A 228 21.46 14.47 -7.53
N THR A 229 22.12 15.61 -7.77
CA THR A 229 21.91 16.42 -8.98
C THR A 229 22.65 15.85 -10.20
N LYS A 230 23.62 14.96 -9.98
CA LYS A 230 24.39 14.23 -11.00
C LYS A 230 24.81 12.85 -10.49
N LEU A 231 24.11 11.82 -10.95
CA LEU A 231 24.31 10.45 -10.46
C LEU A 231 25.73 9.93 -10.74
N ASN A 232 26.23 10.14 -11.96
CA ASN A 232 27.56 9.71 -12.39
C ASN A 232 28.74 10.33 -11.58
N GLU A 233 28.56 11.50 -10.97
CA GLU A 233 29.58 12.09 -10.09
C GLU A 233 29.49 11.54 -8.64
N THR A 234 28.33 11.04 -8.24
CA THR A 234 28.02 10.69 -6.86
C THR A 234 28.19 9.20 -6.58
N LEU A 235 27.66 8.33 -7.45
CA LEU A 235 27.70 6.88 -7.27
C LEU A 235 29.11 6.28 -7.23
N PRO A 236 30.12 6.80 -7.99
CA PRO A 236 31.49 6.31 -7.87
C PRO A 236 32.11 6.48 -6.48
N LYS A 237 31.62 7.43 -5.66
CA LYS A 237 32.10 7.65 -4.27
C LYS A 237 31.74 6.51 -3.32
N TYR A 238 30.79 5.67 -3.70
CA TYR A 238 30.43 4.45 -2.97
C TYR A 238 31.30 3.25 -3.36
N SER A 239 32.38 3.45 -4.12
CA SER A 239 33.35 2.38 -4.40
C SER A 239 34.23 2.11 -3.19
N LEU A 240 34.35 0.83 -2.80
CA LEU A 240 35.24 0.39 -1.72
C LEU A 240 36.73 0.63 -2.01
N SER A 241 37.10 0.84 -3.28
CA SER A 241 38.46 1.21 -3.67
C SER A 241 38.81 2.68 -3.39
N THR A 242 37.80 3.52 -3.13
CA THR A 242 38.00 4.94 -2.80
C THR A 242 38.09 5.14 -1.29
N ASN A 243 38.57 6.30 -0.84
CA ASN A 243 38.35 6.66 0.55
C ASN A 243 36.83 6.76 0.77
N LEU A 244 36.29 6.24 1.86
CA LEU A 244 34.87 6.41 2.21
C LEU A 244 34.56 7.86 2.64
N GLY A 245 35.27 8.85 2.05
CA GLY A 245 35.06 10.26 2.27
C GLY A 245 33.86 10.74 1.47
N GLY A 246 32.90 11.37 2.15
CA GLY A 246 31.71 11.93 1.50
C GLY A 246 30.54 10.96 1.33
N ILE A 247 30.62 9.74 1.88
CA ILE A 247 29.44 8.89 2.08
C ILE A 247 28.84 9.12 3.47
N ASN A 248 27.62 8.62 3.69
CA ASN A 248 26.95 8.66 4.99
C ASN A 248 27.81 8.00 6.10
N ASN A 249 28.00 8.70 7.23
CA ASN A 249 28.85 8.22 8.33
C ASN A 249 28.43 6.87 8.91
N LEU A 250 27.12 6.61 9.01
CA LEU A 250 26.61 5.36 9.57
C LEU A 250 26.83 4.19 8.62
N LEU A 251 26.64 4.43 7.32
CA LEU A 251 27.00 3.48 6.27
C LEU A 251 28.52 3.18 6.27
N ALA A 252 29.36 4.21 6.39
CA ALA A 252 30.81 4.04 6.48
C ALA A 252 31.24 3.27 7.73
N LEU A 253 30.60 3.53 8.87
CA LEU A 253 30.81 2.80 10.12
C LEU A 253 30.41 1.33 9.97
N LEU A 254 29.26 1.03 9.34
CA LEU A 254 28.82 -0.33 9.05
C LEU A 254 29.89 -1.09 8.22
N ILE A 255 30.33 -0.50 7.10
CA ILE A 255 31.35 -1.11 6.23
C ILE A 255 32.66 -1.36 7.00
N SER A 256 33.08 -0.39 7.83
CA SER A 256 34.31 -0.48 8.61
C SER A 256 34.23 -1.54 9.72
N ALA A 257 33.07 -1.67 10.36
CA ALA A 257 32.82 -2.70 11.36
C ALA A 257 32.81 -4.11 10.73
N LEU A 258 32.21 -4.28 9.54
CA LEU A 258 32.25 -5.54 8.80
C LEU A 258 33.69 -5.96 8.46
N ARG A 259 34.51 -5.02 7.98
CA ARG A 259 35.94 -5.25 7.72
C ARG A 259 36.70 -5.66 8.97
N HIS A 260 36.43 -5.00 10.10
CA HIS A 260 37.04 -5.36 11.39
C HIS A 260 36.68 -6.80 11.82
N MET A 261 35.45 -7.24 11.55
CA MET A 261 35.00 -8.62 11.78
C MET A 261 35.61 -9.64 10.78
N GLY A 262 36.49 -9.20 9.88
CA GLY A 262 37.09 -10.05 8.85
C GLY A 262 36.15 -10.39 7.68
N LEU A 263 35.04 -9.67 7.54
CA LEU A 263 34.12 -9.80 6.41
C LEU A 263 34.50 -8.83 5.30
N GLU A 264 34.34 -9.26 4.05
CA GLU A 264 34.55 -8.42 2.88
C GLU A 264 33.19 -7.79 2.49
N PRO A 265 32.92 -6.52 2.80
CA PRO A 265 31.65 -5.90 2.41
C PRO A 265 31.59 -5.75 0.88
N ALA A 266 30.40 -5.86 0.32
CA ALA A 266 30.09 -5.54 -1.07
C ALA A 266 28.98 -4.48 -1.11
N ILE A 267 29.12 -3.50 -2.00
CA ILE A 267 28.18 -2.38 -2.14
C ILE A 267 27.43 -2.51 -3.45
N THR A 268 26.10 -2.63 -3.36
CA THR A 268 25.19 -2.55 -4.50
C THR A 268 24.61 -1.15 -4.58
N ARG A 269 24.72 -0.51 -5.74
CA ARG A 269 24.22 0.84 -6.01
C ARG A 269 23.18 0.75 -7.11
N ARG A 270 22.01 1.36 -6.94
CA ARG A 270 20.99 1.35 -7.99
C ARG A 270 20.34 2.71 -8.11
N VAL A 271 20.09 3.15 -9.35
CA VAL A 271 19.31 4.35 -9.61
C VAL A 271 17.84 3.98 -9.60
N VAL A 272 17.14 4.53 -8.61
CA VAL A 272 15.71 4.27 -8.36
C VAL A 272 14.85 5.00 -9.37
N MET A 273 15.18 6.27 -9.62
CA MET A 273 14.51 7.11 -10.61
C MET A 273 15.38 8.29 -11.01
N ILE A 274 15.14 8.80 -12.23
CA ILE A 274 15.62 10.09 -12.70
C ILE A 274 14.53 11.13 -12.47
N THR A 275 14.90 12.33 -12.05
CA THR A 275 13.98 13.45 -11.89
C THR A 275 14.32 14.56 -12.88
N TRP A 276 13.31 15.28 -13.37
CA TRP A 276 13.51 16.37 -14.33
C TRP A 276 12.91 17.71 -13.89
N LYS A 277 12.03 17.75 -12.89
CA LYS A 277 11.51 19.00 -12.31
C LYS A 277 12.20 19.28 -10.98
N ARG A 278 12.49 20.56 -10.72
CA ARG A 278 13.17 20.99 -9.48
C ARG A 278 12.51 20.45 -8.20
N THR A 279 11.19 20.44 -8.15
CA THR A 279 10.38 20.02 -7.00
C THR A 279 10.37 18.50 -6.80
N GLN A 280 10.60 17.71 -7.86
CA GLN A 280 10.55 16.26 -7.78
C GLN A 280 11.68 15.66 -6.95
N LEU A 281 12.91 16.19 -7.03
CA LEU A 281 14.07 15.60 -6.32
C LEU A 281 13.85 15.47 -4.80
N PRO A 282 13.43 16.52 -4.06
CA PRO A 282 13.16 16.39 -2.64
C PRO A 282 11.94 15.51 -2.34
N VAL A 283 10.91 15.55 -3.18
CA VAL A 283 9.69 14.73 -3.03
C VAL A 283 10.02 13.25 -3.20
N ALA A 284 10.77 12.91 -4.23
CA ALA A 284 11.22 11.57 -4.56
C ALA A 284 12.15 11.00 -3.49
N GLU A 285 13.09 11.79 -2.96
CA GLU A 285 13.99 11.34 -1.89
C GLU A 285 13.19 10.94 -0.64
N ARG A 286 12.25 11.80 -0.20
CA ARG A 286 11.39 11.51 0.97
C ARG A 286 10.52 10.28 0.74
N LEU A 287 9.94 10.15 -0.46
CA LEU A 287 9.11 8.99 -0.81
C LEU A 287 9.91 7.69 -0.70
N VAL A 288 11.08 7.62 -1.35
CA VAL A 288 11.87 6.39 -1.38
C VAL A 288 12.44 6.06 -0.01
N ILE A 289 12.86 7.06 0.79
CA ILE A 289 13.26 6.85 2.20
C ILE A 289 12.11 6.20 2.99
N ALA A 290 10.89 6.72 2.86
CA ALA A 290 9.73 6.22 3.59
C ALA A 290 9.34 4.80 3.15
N LEU A 291 9.30 4.53 1.84
CA LEU A 291 8.99 3.20 1.29
C LEU A 291 10.04 2.16 1.69
N ALA A 292 11.31 2.53 1.70
CA ALA A 292 12.41 1.68 2.13
C ALA A 292 12.48 1.47 3.64
N ARG A 293 11.73 2.27 4.43
CA ARG A 293 11.91 2.44 5.88
C ARG A 293 13.39 2.68 6.23
N SER A 294 14.06 3.50 5.43
CA SER A 294 15.52 3.62 5.50
C SER A 294 16.01 4.55 6.61
N TYR A 295 15.12 5.16 7.40
CA TYR A 295 15.51 5.93 8.57
C TYR A 295 16.24 5.07 9.60
N VAL A 296 17.19 5.66 10.33
CA VAL A 296 17.95 5.01 11.41
C VAL A 296 17.10 4.67 12.64
N TRP A 297 15.87 5.16 12.72
CA TRP A 297 14.91 4.75 13.76
C TRP A 297 13.91 3.70 13.26
N GLN A 298 13.99 3.34 11.98
CA GLN A 298 13.29 2.22 11.37
C GLN A 298 14.31 1.15 11.01
N ASP A 299 14.66 0.92 9.74
CA ASP A 299 15.45 -0.27 9.36
C ASP A 299 16.70 0.03 8.52
N GLY A 300 17.07 1.31 8.35
CA GLY A 300 18.17 1.71 7.45
C GLY A 300 19.18 2.69 8.04
N CYS A 301 19.83 3.45 7.15
CA CYS A 301 20.98 4.31 7.45
C CYS A 301 20.72 5.83 7.33
N ASN A 302 19.51 6.26 6.93
CA ASN A 302 19.17 7.68 6.81
C ASN A 302 18.96 8.31 8.19
N VAL A 303 19.82 9.26 8.56
CA VAL A 303 19.79 9.93 9.88
C VAL A 303 18.97 11.22 9.89
N ALA A 304 18.62 11.74 8.73
CA ALA A 304 17.92 12.99 8.57
C ALA A 304 16.78 12.83 7.55
N GLU A 305 15.80 13.73 7.66
CA GLU A 305 14.74 13.86 6.67
C GLU A 305 15.32 14.23 5.30
N GLY A 306 14.77 13.62 4.24
CA GLY A 306 15.16 13.92 2.86
C GLY A 306 14.69 15.30 2.39
N GLY A 307 15.26 15.74 1.27
CA GLY A 307 14.88 16.95 0.54
C GLY A 307 15.71 18.19 0.88
N ALA A 308 16.98 18.03 1.30
CA ALA A 308 17.85 19.15 1.64
C ALA A 308 18.58 19.79 0.44
N ASN A 309 18.64 19.14 -0.72
CA ASN A 309 19.52 19.52 -1.84
C ASN A 309 18.77 20.11 -3.06
N GLU A 310 18.06 21.23 -2.89
CA GLU A 310 17.47 21.94 -4.03
C GLU A 310 18.45 22.88 -4.75
N SER A 311 19.55 23.27 -4.10
CA SER A 311 20.45 24.29 -4.62
C SER A 311 21.18 23.81 -5.88
N GLY A 312 20.98 24.50 -7.00
CA GLY A 312 21.65 24.22 -8.27
C GLY A 312 20.96 23.16 -9.14
N TYR A 313 19.81 22.63 -8.71
CA TYR A 313 18.99 21.74 -9.52
C TYR A 313 17.94 22.54 -10.30
N HIS A 314 17.91 22.30 -11.62
CA HIS A 314 17.03 22.99 -12.55
C HIS A 314 16.27 21.96 -13.40
N TYR A 315 15.20 22.44 -14.05
CA TYR A 315 14.47 21.61 -15.00
C TYR A 315 15.39 21.13 -16.12
N SER A 316 15.25 19.86 -16.51
CA SER A 316 16.03 19.23 -17.59
C SER A 316 15.11 18.56 -18.60
N GLN A 317 15.04 19.12 -19.80
CA GLN A 317 14.23 18.55 -20.89
C GLN A 317 14.74 17.17 -21.32
N ASP A 318 16.06 16.96 -21.35
CA ASP A 318 16.64 15.68 -21.74
C ASP A 318 16.32 14.57 -20.72
N ALA A 319 16.33 14.90 -19.42
CA ALA A 319 15.90 13.97 -18.38
C ALA A 319 14.39 13.64 -18.50
N GLU A 320 13.56 14.61 -18.88
CA GLU A 320 12.13 14.38 -19.13
C GLU A 320 11.91 13.44 -20.32
N ILE A 321 12.66 13.63 -21.42
CA ILE A 321 12.61 12.74 -22.59
C ILE A 321 13.09 11.35 -22.20
N GLU A 322 14.16 11.24 -21.41
CA GLU A 322 14.68 9.95 -20.94
C GLU A 322 13.61 9.16 -20.18
N VAL A 323 12.92 9.81 -19.24
CA VAL A 323 11.89 9.14 -18.44
C VAL A 323 10.59 8.91 -19.22
N SER A 324 10.17 9.86 -20.05
CA SER A 324 8.83 9.85 -20.67
C SER A 324 8.78 9.18 -22.04
N VAL A 325 9.93 9.06 -22.72
CA VAL A 325 10.01 8.55 -24.10
C VAL A 325 10.95 7.36 -24.20
N ASN A 326 12.14 7.44 -23.60
CA ASN A 326 13.14 6.38 -23.73
C ASN A 326 12.92 5.22 -22.75
N SER A 327 12.19 5.46 -21.67
CA SER A 327 11.80 4.46 -20.69
C SER A 327 10.30 4.14 -20.80
N THR A 328 9.95 2.86 -20.74
CA THR A 328 8.55 2.41 -20.69
C THR A 328 7.97 2.44 -19.28
N ILE A 329 8.80 2.63 -18.25
CA ILE A 329 8.42 2.47 -16.84
C ILE A 329 7.27 3.41 -16.47
N LEU A 330 7.39 4.70 -16.79
CA LEU A 330 6.37 5.70 -16.47
C LEU A 330 5.06 5.40 -17.20
N GLU A 331 5.13 5.10 -18.50
CA GLU A 331 3.95 4.81 -19.32
C GLU A 331 3.21 3.55 -18.85
N GLU A 332 3.93 2.45 -18.60
CA GLU A 332 3.38 1.19 -18.13
C GLU A 332 2.69 1.36 -16.77
N ASN A 333 3.39 1.98 -15.81
CA ASN A 333 2.85 2.23 -14.48
C ASN A 333 1.62 3.16 -14.55
N HIS A 334 1.70 4.24 -15.33
CA HIS A 334 0.62 5.20 -15.45
C HIS A 334 -0.62 4.58 -16.11
N THR A 335 -0.42 3.81 -17.18
CA THR A 335 -1.49 3.11 -17.90
C THR A 335 -2.18 2.08 -16.99
N ALA A 336 -1.42 1.33 -16.19
CA ALA A 336 -1.96 0.40 -15.21
C ALA A 336 -2.83 1.11 -14.15
N SER A 337 -2.36 2.24 -13.62
CA SER A 337 -3.12 3.05 -12.65
C SER A 337 -4.37 3.68 -13.27
N GLN A 338 -4.29 4.20 -14.49
CA GLN A 338 -5.48 4.72 -15.19
C GLN A 338 -6.54 3.65 -15.42
N ARG A 339 -6.12 2.42 -15.74
CA ARG A 339 -7.03 1.27 -15.90
C ARG A 339 -7.72 0.93 -14.58
N ASP A 340 -6.95 0.76 -13.51
CA ASP A 340 -7.49 0.45 -12.17
C ASP A 340 -8.48 1.53 -11.68
N ILE A 341 -8.15 2.81 -11.85
CA ILE A 341 -9.06 3.92 -11.51
C ILE A 341 -10.37 3.84 -12.32
N ARG A 342 -10.28 3.51 -13.63
CA ARG A 342 -11.46 3.37 -14.48
C ARG A 342 -12.34 2.20 -14.04
N ASP A 343 -11.74 1.04 -13.81
CA ASP A 343 -12.43 -0.18 -13.40
C ASP A 343 -13.13 0.02 -12.04
N ARG A 344 -12.49 0.74 -11.10
CA ARG A 344 -13.10 1.12 -9.82
C ARG A 344 -14.27 2.08 -9.98
N LYS A 345 -14.13 3.08 -10.85
CA LYS A 345 -15.21 4.02 -11.13
C LYS A 345 -16.44 3.30 -11.69
N GLU A 346 -16.22 2.38 -12.64
CA GLU A 346 -17.27 1.54 -13.20
C GLU A 346 -17.90 0.64 -12.14
N TYR A 347 -17.10 -0.02 -11.30
CA TYR A 347 -17.60 -0.81 -10.18
C TYR A 347 -18.49 0.00 -9.22
N LEU A 348 -18.08 1.22 -8.86
CA LEU A 348 -18.86 2.09 -7.98
C LEU A 348 -20.18 2.54 -8.63
N GLN A 349 -20.18 2.80 -9.93
CA GLN A 349 -21.40 3.11 -10.69
C GLN A 349 -22.36 1.92 -10.69
N ASN A 350 -21.86 0.72 -11.03
CA ASN A 350 -22.63 -0.52 -11.01
C ASN A 350 -23.22 -0.81 -9.62
N LEU A 351 -22.46 -0.54 -8.55
CA LEU A 351 -22.93 -0.71 -7.18
C LEU A 351 -24.06 0.27 -6.82
N GLN A 352 -23.98 1.52 -7.29
CA GLN A 352 -25.04 2.52 -7.09
C GLN A 352 -26.32 2.13 -7.85
N GLU A 353 -26.18 1.66 -9.09
CA GLU A 353 -27.31 1.18 -9.89
C GLU A 353 -27.97 -0.05 -9.26
N ALA A 354 -27.17 -1.01 -8.80
CA ALA A 354 -27.67 -2.20 -8.11
C ALA A 354 -28.47 -1.84 -6.85
N LYS A 355 -27.99 -0.85 -6.06
CA LYS A 355 -28.73 -0.33 -4.89
C LYS A 355 -30.04 0.33 -5.29
N ALA A 356 -30.06 1.14 -6.34
CA ALA A 356 -31.28 1.78 -6.82
C ALA A 356 -32.32 0.76 -7.31
N ILE A 357 -31.88 -0.30 -8.01
CA ILE A 357 -32.74 -1.41 -8.43
C ILE A 357 -33.29 -2.15 -7.20
N GLN A 358 -32.45 -2.42 -6.20
CA GLN A 358 -32.88 -3.08 -4.97
C GLN A 358 -33.95 -2.25 -4.25
N GLU A 359 -33.74 -0.94 -4.09
CA GLU A 359 -34.72 -0.03 -3.49
C GLU A 359 -36.03 0.00 -4.27
N ASN A 360 -35.99 0.01 -5.60
CA ASN A 360 -37.18 -0.05 -6.44
C ASN A 360 -37.92 -1.38 -6.30
N ASN A 361 -37.21 -2.50 -6.25
CA ASN A 361 -37.79 -3.83 -6.07
C ASN A 361 -38.49 -3.96 -4.71
N VAL A 362 -37.94 -3.35 -3.65
CA VAL A 362 -38.59 -3.30 -2.33
C VAL A 362 -39.90 -2.51 -2.41
N LYS A 363 -39.92 -1.36 -3.10
CA LYS A 363 -41.17 -0.58 -3.31
C LYS A 363 -42.22 -1.38 -4.07
N LEU A 364 -41.83 -2.02 -5.17
CA LEU A 364 -42.73 -2.86 -5.98
C LEU A 364 -43.27 -4.05 -5.18
N ALA A 365 -42.48 -4.65 -4.29
CA ALA A 365 -42.93 -5.73 -3.42
C ALA A 365 -44.02 -5.25 -2.44
N VAL A 366 -43.83 -4.06 -1.84
CA VAL A 366 -44.85 -3.45 -0.96
C VAL A 366 -46.13 -3.14 -1.73
N GLU A 367 -46.03 -2.53 -2.91
CA GLU A 367 -47.19 -2.26 -3.78
C GLU A 367 -47.92 -3.54 -4.18
N MET A 368 -47.17 -4.61 -4.46
CA MET A 368 -47.75 -5.92 -4.79
C MET A 368 -48.51 -6.53 -3.61
N GLU A 369 -47.98 -6.43 -2.39
CA GLU A 369 -48.68 -6.86 -1.16
C GLU A 369 -49.97 -6.06 -0.94
N GLU A 370 -49.94 -4.74 -1.15
CA GLU A 370 -51.14 -3.89 -1.06
C GLU A 370 -52.21 -4.29 -2.09
N ILE A 371 -51.81 -4.53 -3.34
CA ILE A 371 -52.73 -5.00 -4.39
C ILE A 371 -53.29 -6.37 -4.05
N MET A 372 -52.47 -7.30 -3.55
CA MET A 372 -52.93 -8.62 -3.12
C MET A 372 -53.99 -8.53 -2.02
N LEU A 373 -53.78 -7.68 -1.01
CA LEU A 373 -54.77 -7.42 0.04
C LEU A 373 -56.09 -6.85 -0.52
N GLN A 374 -56.02 -5.97 -1.52
CA GLN A 374 -57.22 -5.45 -2.19
C GLN A 374 -57.97 -6.54 -2.96
N ILE A 375 -57.25 -7.41 -3.67
CA ILE A 375 -57.84 -8.55 -4.40
C ILE A 375 -58.52 -9.50 -3.41
N GLU A 376 -57.87 -9.85 -2.30
CA GLU A 376 -58.45 -10.71 -1.27
C GLU A 376 -59.73 -10.12 -0.67
N LYS A 377 -59.73 -8.81 -0.40
CA LYS A 377 -60.92 -8.09 0.07
C LYS A 377 -62.06 -8.15 -0.95
N LEU A 378 -61.78 -7.86 -2.22
CA LEU A 378 -62.80 -7.92 -3.28
C LEU A 378 -63.33 -9.34 -3.49
N ALA A 379 -62.47 -10.36 -3.42
CA ALA A 379 -62.88 -11.76 -3.48
C ALA A 379 -63.79 -12.14 -2.30
N THR A 380 -63.45 -11.64 -1.10
CA THR A 380 -64.26 -11.82 0.11
C THR A 380 -65.61 -11.14 -0.04
N ASP A 381 -65.65 -9.87 -0.45
CA ASP A 381 -66.88 -9.10 -0.69
C ASP A 381 -67.76 -9.77 -1.76
N TRP A 382 -67.16 -10.26 -2.85
CA TRP A 382 -67.88 -11.00 -3.89
C TRP A 382 -68.55 -12.24 -3.30
N THR A 383 -67.80 -13.05 -2.57
CA THR A 383 -68.27 -14.33 -2.02
C THR A 383 -69.30 -14.14 -0.91
N GLN A 384 -69.12 -13.15 -0.04
CA GLN A 384 -69.95 -12.96 1.15
C GLN A 384 -71.16 -12.04 0.90
N ILE A 385 -71.05 -11.07 0.00
CA ILE A 385 -72.07 -10.02 -0.19
C ILE A 385 -72.74 -10.16 -1.54
N HIS A 386 -71.97 -10.15 -2.63
CA HIS A 386 -72.53 -10.02 -3.98
C HIS A 386 -73.13 -11.33 -4.49
N GLN A 387 -72.45 -12.45 -4.30
CA GLN A 387 -72.91 -13.77 -4.73
C GLN A 387 -74.23 -14.16 -4.04
N PRO A 388 -74.38 -14.06 -2.71
CA PRO A 388 -75.66 -14.38 -2.06
C PRO A 388 -76.80 -13.44 -2.45
N ARG A 389 -76.49 -12.16 -2.71
CA ARG A 389 -77.49 -11.19 -3.22
C ARG A 389 -77.98 -11.56 -4.62
N LEU A 390 -77.07 -11.95 -5.50
CA LEU A 390 -77.41 -12.42 -6.85
C LEU A 390 -78.22 -13.72 -6.79
N ASP A 391 -77.82 -14.68 -5.97
CA ASP A 391 -78.53 -15.94 -5.80
C ASP A 391 -79.95 -15.71 -5.25
N LYS A 392 -80.10 -14.86 -4.23
CA LYS A 392 -81.42 -14.45 -3.73
C LYS A 392 -82.27 -13.80 -4.81
N ARG A 393 -81.70 -12.89 -5.62
CA ARG A 393 -82.43 -12.21 -6.69
C ARG A 393 -82.84 -13.18 -7.80
N LYS A 394 -81.98 -14.16 -8.11
CA LYS A 394 -82.29 -15.23 -9.04
C LYS A 394 -83.46 -16.09 -8.52
N GLU A 395 -83.45 -16.48 -7.25
CA GLU A 395 -84.57 -17.21 -6.63
C GLU A 395 -85.90 -16.43 -6.66
N GLU A 396 -85.85 -15.13 -6.41
CA GLU A 396 -87.00 -14.23 -6.53
C GLU A 396 -87.56 -14.20 -7.95
N LEU A 397 -86.69 -14.03 -8.96
CA LEU A 397 -87.08 -14.03 -10.38
C LEU A 397 -87.63 -15.37 -10.82
N ASP A 398 -86.99 -16.48 -10.45
CA ASP A 398 -87.47 -17.83 -10.76
C ASP A 398 -88.84 -18.10 -10.13
N ARG A 399 -89.09 -17.55 -8.93
CA ARG A 399 -90.42 -17.60 -8.30
C ARG A 399 -91.45 -16.79 -9.09
N ALA A 400 -91.14 -15.55 -9.45
CA ALA A 400 -92.02 -14.69 -10.24
C ALA A 400 -92.34 -15.31 -11.61
N ILE A 401 -91.35 -15.92 -12.28
CA ILE A 401 -91.56 -16.65 -13.56
C ILE A 401 -92.51 -17.82 -13.35
N ARG A 402 -92.35 -18.61 -12.28
CA ARG A 402 -93.25 -19.73 -11.97
C ARG A 402 -94.68 -19.25 -11.67
N GLU A 403 -94.83 -18.15 -10.94
CA GLU A 403 -96.15 -17.56 -10.65
C GLU A 403 -96.82 -17.02 -11.93
N ALA A 404 -96.08 -16.31 -12.78
CA ALA A 404 -96.57 -15.85 -14.07
C ALA A 404 -96.95 -17.03 -14.99
N ALA A 405 -96.15 -18.10 -15.01
CA ALA A 405 -96.46 -19.31 -15.76
C ALA A 405 -97.72 -20.03 -15.24
N LYS A 406 -98.00 -19.98 -13.93
CA LYS A 406 -99.26 -20.49 -13.36
C LYS A 406 -100.47 -19.62 -13.66
N ALA A 407 -100.28 -18.30 -13.82
CA ALA A 407 -101.34 -17.38 -14.20
C ALA A 407 -101.64 -17.43 -15.71
N ARG A 408 -100.70 -17.91 -16.52
CA ARG A 408 -100.83 -17.99 -17.97
C ARG A 408 -102.10 -18.71 -18.47
N PRO A 409 -102.53 -19.88 -17.94
CA PRO A 409 -103.76 -20.53 -18.37
C PRO A 409 -105.00 -19.69 -18.07
N LEU A 410 -105.01 -18.93 -16.96
CA LEU A 410 -106.12 -18.02 -16.62
C LEU A 410 -106.17 -16.84 -17.58
N TRP A 411 -105.02 -16.33 -18.01
CA TRP A 411 -104.95 -15.30 -19.05
C TRP A 411 -105.38 -15.83 -20.42
N GLU A 412 -104.98 -17.05 -20.78
CA GLU A 412 -105.41 -17.72 -21.99
C GLU A 412 -106.94 -17.99 -21.98
N GLU A 413 -107.52 -18.42 -20.85
CA GLU A 413 -108.99 -18.52 -20.66
C GLU A 413 -109.70 -17.17 -20.74
N LEU A 414 -109.13 -16.12 -20.13
CA LEU A 414 -109.70 -14.78 -20.17
C LEU A 414 -109.70 -14.22 -21.60
N ASP A 415 -108.63 -14.45 -22.35
CA ASP A 415 -108.49 -14.05 -23.75
C ASP A 415 -109.46 -14.82 -24.66
N GLU A 416 -109.68 -16.11 -24.37
CA GLU A 416 -110.69 -16.93 -25.03
C GLU A 416 -112.12 -16.43 -24.72
N LEU A 417 -112.43 -16.13 -23.46
CA LEU A 417 -113.70 -15.54 -23.04
C LEU A 417 -113.93 -14.15 -23.66
N LEU A 418 -112.91 -13.30 -23.70
CA LEU A 418 -112.96 -11.99 -24.36
C LEU A 418 -113.24 -12.16 -25.86
N SER A 419 -112.57 -13.10 -26.50
CA SER A 419 -112.81 -13.44 -27.91
C SER A 419 -114.26 -13.88 -28.15
N GLN A 420 -114.82 -14.71 -27.25
CA GLN A 420 -116.22 -15.14 -27.29
C GLN A 420 -117.20 -13.97 -27.07
N VAL A 421 -116.92 -13.05 -26.15
CA VAL A 421 -117.74 -11.85 -25.91
C VAL A 421 -117.70 -10.91 -27.11
N VAL A 422 -116.53 -10.70 -27.72
CA VAL A 422 -116.38 -9.89 -28.93
C VAL A 422 -117.16 -10.51 -30.10
N GLU A 423 -117.15 -11.84 -30.26
CA GLU A 423 -118.01 -12.53 -31.22
C GLU A 423 -119.50 -12.37 -30.93
N ALA A 424 -119.91 -12.49 -29.67
CA ALA A 424 -121.31 -12.35 -29.26
C ALA A 424 -121.84 -10.92 -29.48
N LEU A 425 -121.02 -9.90 -29.22
CA LEU A 425 -121.34 -8.50 -29.51
C LEU A 425 -121.45 -8.26 -31.02
N LYS A 426 -120.58 -8.89 -31.84
CA LYS A 426 -120.72 -8.87 -33.31
C LYS A 426 -122.03 -9.51 -33.78
N LYS A 427 -122.50 -10.59 -33.14
CA LYS A 427 -123.78 -11.26 -33.46
C LYS A 427 -125.04 -10.50 -32.99
N ARG A 428 -124.94 -9.60 -32.01
CA ARG A 428 -126.06 -8.74 -31.56
C ARG A 428 -126.19 -7.43 -32.33
N GLY A 429 -125.18 -7.07 -33.13
CA GLY A 429 -125.17 -5.87 -33.98
C GLY A 429 -125.63 -6.11 -35.43
N SER A 430 -126.10 -7.32 -35.75
CA SER A 430 -126.69 -7.75 -37.03
C SER A 430 -128.10 -8.26 -36.80
#